data_AF-A0A9D5M305-F1
#
_entry.id   AF-A0A9D5M305-F1
#
_cell.length_a   1.000
_cell.length_b   1.000
_cell.length_c   1.000
_cell.angle_alpha   90.00
_cell.angle_beta   90.00
_cell.angle_gamma   90.00
#
_symmetry.space_group_name_H-M   'P 1'
#
loop_
_entity.id
_entity.type
_entity.pdbx_description
1 polymer ?
#
loop_
_entity_poly.entity_id
_entity_poly.type
_entity_poly.pdbx_seq_one_letter_code
_entity_poly.pdbx_strand_id
1 'polypeptide(L)'
;MRKVTRRINIVLLSFVIALTVWVAGNSPATFIVRAGVEVNPFETSSVVSDLENSVIDGEPFELKDYTFTNTKKTQVITFLEYYYSKTSTSYELYVYVYNPQKRNFVVDSTSNKISINFGYESRYDKYPLRFIDFSTEKGYERMFYKFAVSLTQSQRDKILKSISEEERTYNVSGIELIHEGAVNTIEYPVAKRYKYSGLAPEGNQSGTNTLKFKSQSIETLNLDVHPTVFRPDGVKGLQALDNYTQESLHSVYFAVPNSVLNKYGKMSKIHATWLDAVLKPTIITSNLEVYNEFYPFLGQYIGSLDKAFDYCIVGDYHLITAHREQGSFAYNRPIDGFEAPYKEQIDTLYMLIYNGSGTDTWEYTLPSERLQTEMRKSANIIGGNLICGKYSKDIFQSVDTKYTDIVIDSEDKYSLSSLQIDLNFWRLFFTGTLIQTNTFDGIKAIYPVKKSDLNGTVEEVCERLFISKGDYNQFVEYFNANSGENTIYLFRYQVSDYVSQKATTLEYKPILGINRWDYPKNDSYIFYEKVNLDFDIIDITFTSGLNDTVIPVVADPIDVIPSPTPPQEIIKPIDPFAPIENVEDTKFGKFMSVVLVLLAVFVVIKIASGIIKRNRKEKDNEKDFT
;
A
#
# COMPACT_ATOMS: atom_id res chain seq x y z
N MET A 1 3.43 11.90 -88.35
CA MET A 1 4.13 12.38 -87.13
C MET A 1 3.53 11.88 -85.81
N ARG A 2 2.21 11.87 -85.58
CA ARG A 2 1.62 11.44 -84.28
C ARG A 2 1.80 9.97 -83.84
N LYS A 3 2.15 9.02 -84.74
CA LYS A 3 2.45 7.61 -84.36
C LYS A 3 3.93 7.35 -84.03
N VAL A 4 4.84 8.25 -84.42
CA VAL A 4 6.28 8.13 -84.13
C VAL A 4 6.60 8.71 -82.74
N THR A 5 5.93 9.80 -82.35
CA THR A 5 6.08 10.42 -81.02
C THR A 5 5.58 9.52 -79.88
N ARG A 6 4.60 8.63 -80.12
CA ARG A 6 4.06 7.72 -79.10
C ARG A 6 4.94 6.48 -78.85
N ARG A 7 5.77 6.07 -79.82
CA ARG A 7 6.75 4.99 -79.65
C ARG A 7 8.05 5.47 -79.01
N ILE A 8 8.44 6.73 -79.23
CA ILE A 8 9.61 7.35 -78.60
C ILE A 8 9.38 7.61 -77.11
N ASN A 9 8.18 8.01 -76.69
CA ASN A 9 7.87 8.24 -75.27
C ASN A 9 7.76 6.95 -74.43
N ILE A 10 7.40 5.81 -75.04
CA ILE A 10 7.34 4.52 -74.33
C ILE A 10 8.74 3.94 -74.14
N VAL A 11 9.65 4.15 -75.10
CA VAL A 11 11.07 3.72 -75.00
C VAL A 11 11.86 4.61 -74.05
N LEU A 12 11.61 5.93 -73.99
CA LEU A 12 12.25 6.80 -72.99
C LEU A 12 11.78 6.54 -71.55
N LEU A 13 10.50 6.20 -71.34
CA LEU A 13 9.99 5.89 -70.00
C LEU A 13 10.53 4.55 -69.46
N SER A 14 10.75 3.57 -70.34
CA SER A 14 11.37 2.29 -69.97
C SER A 14 12.89 2.39 -69.79
N PHE A 15 13.56 3.34 -70.45
CA PHE A 15 14.98 3.63 -70.22
C PHE A 15 15.22 4.39 -68.90
N VAL A 16 14.28 5.24 -68.46
CA VAL A 16 14.35 5.95 -67.16
C VAL A 16 14.05 5.01 -65.98
N ILE A 17 13.14 4.04 -66.14
CA ILE A 17 12.86 3.02 -65.11
C ILE A 17 13.99 1.97 -65.03
N ALA A 18 14.69 1.69 -66.13
CA ALA A 18 15.88 0.83 -66.11
C ALA A 18 17.13 1.52 -65.53
N LEU A 19 17.27 2.85 -65.66
CA LEU A 19 18.39 3.59 -65.07
C LEU A 19 18.23 3.78 -63.54
N THR A 20 17.01 3.89 -63.02
CA THR A 20 16.79 3.95 -61.56
C THR A 20 16.98 2.61 -60.86
N VAL A 21 16.79 1.49 -61.57
CA VAL A 21 17.06 0.14 -61.05
C VAL A 21 18.56 -0.24 -61.14
N TRP A 22 19.35 0.43 -62.01
CA TRP A 22 20.79 0.15 -62.13
C TRP A 22 21.68 1.04 -61.24
N VAL A 23 21.22 2.23 -60.81
CA VAL A 23 21.94 3.04 -59.80
C VAL A 23 21.65 2.57 -58.36
N ALA A 24 20.62 1.74 -58.16
CA ALA A 24 20.31 1.12 -56.87
C ALA A 24 20.91 -0.29 -56.68
N GLY A 25 21.71 -0.79 -57.63
CA GLY A 25 22.26 -2.15 -57.62
C GLY A 25 23.77 -2.18 -57.83
N ASN A 26 24.49 -2.51 -56.75
CA ASN A 26 25.92 -2.88 -56.71
C ASN A 26 26.96 -1.75 -56.88
N SER A 27 27.37 -1.20 -55.74
CA SER A 27 28.80 -1.00 -55.45
C SER A 27 29.01 -1.36 -53.98
N PRO A 28 30.01 -2.19 -53.63
CA PRO A 28 30.32 -2.47 -52.24
C PRO A 28 30.83 -1.17 -51.62
N ALA A 29 30.05 -0.56 -50.73
CA ALA A 29 30.59 0.42 -49.83
C ALA A 29 31.62 -0.31 -48.97
N THR A 30 32.90 -0.11 -49.27
CA THR A 30 33.98 -0.35 -48.31
C THR A 30 33.74 0.59 -47.15
N PHE A 31 32.94 0.16 -46.19
CA PHE A 31 32.92 0.76 -44.88
C PHE A 31 34.29 0.49 -44.26
N ILE A 32 35.03 1.57 -44.03
CA ILE A 32 36.10 1.57 -43.04
C ILE A 32 35.48 1.00 -41.77
N VAL A 33 35.98 -0.15 -41.32
CA VAL A 33 35.70 -0.71 -39.99
C VAL A 33 36.21 0.31 -38.97
N ARG A 34 35.34 1.23 -38.58
CA ARG A 34 35.32 1.71 -37.21
C ARG A 34 34.45 0.72 -36.46
N ALA A 35 34.95 0.20 -35.35
CA ALA A 35 34.14 -0.50 -34.36
C ALA A 35 33.07 0.48 -33.84
N GLY A 36 31.99 0.64 -34.61
CA GLY A 36 30.78 1.34 -34.22
C GLY A 36 29.87 0.30 -33.58
N VAL A 37 29.34 0.63 -32.41
CA VAL A 37 28.34 -0.15 -31.70
C VAL A 37 27.22 -0.52 -32.68
N GLU A 38 27.04 -1.81 -32.99
CA GLU A 38 25.87 -2.27 -33.76
C GLU A 38 24.63 -1.93 -32.93
N VAL A 39 23.81 -0.99 -33.41
CA VAL A 39 22.56 -0.61 -32.73
C VAL A 39 21.54 -1.71 -33.00
N ASN A 40 20.92 -2.23 -31.94
CA ASN A 40 19.80 -3.17 -32.04
C ASN A 40 18.68 -2.53 -32.89
N PRO A 41 18.29 -3.12 -34.04
CA PRO A 41 17.31 -2.50 -34.93
C PRO A 41 15.96 -2.26 -34.24
N PHE A 42 15.58 -3.12 -33.29
CA PHE A 42 14.36 -2.95 -32.51
C PHE A 42 14.39 -1.75 -31.56
N GLU A 43 15.54 -1.14 -31.28
CA GLU A 43 15.59 0.10 -30.49
C GLU A 43 15.31 1.36 -31.33
N THR A 44 15.29 1.23 -32.66
CA THR A 44 15.17 2.39 -33.57
C THR A 44 14.05 2.27 -34.60
N SER A 45 13.56 1.05 -34.86
CA SER A 45 12.43 0.82 -35.76
C SER A 45 11.10 1.22 -35.12
N SER A 46 10.21 1.76 -35.95
CA SER A 46 8.86 2.11 -35.51
C SER A 46 8.00 0.87 -35.26
N VAL A 47 7.11 0.96 -34.27
CA VAL A 47 6.16 -0.09 -33.89
C VAL A 47 5.32 -0.58 -35.06
N VAL A 48 4.86 0.32 -35.94
CA VAL A 48 4.03 -0.07 -37.09
C VAL A 48 4.85 -0.77 -38.16
N SER A 49 6.05 -0.26 -38.47
CA SER A 49 6.96 -0.91 -39.40
C SER A 49 7.32 -2.34 -38.97
N ASP A 50 7.52 -2.57 -37.68
CA ASP A 50 7.79 -3.91 -37.17
C ASP A 50 6.58 -4.82 -37.32
N LEU A 51 5.40 -4.33 -36.95
CA LEU A 51 4.15 -5.11 -36.98
C LEU A 51 3.73 -5.45 -38.41
N GLU A 52 3.74 -4.50 -39.36
CA GLU A 52 3.34 -4.75 -40.76
C GLU A 52 4.23 -5.78 -41.47
N ASN A 53 5.48 -5.95 -41.03
CA ASN A 53 6.40 -6.96 -41.55
C ASN A 53 6.35 -8.28 -40.77
N SER A 54 5.39 -8.44 -39.86
CA SER A 54 5.29 -9.60 -38.96
C SER A 54 4.18 -10.58 -39.34
N VAL A 55 4.39 -11.84 -38.96
CA VAL A 55 3.39 -12.90 -38.97
C VAL A 55 3.18 -13.35 -37.52
N ILE A 56 1.97 -13.21 -37.01
CA ILE A 56 1.63 -13.40 -35.60
C ILE A 56 0.69 -14.60 -35.49
N ASP A 57 1.11 -15.63 -34.78
CA ASP A 57 0.36 -16.89 -34.63
C ASP A 57 -0.06 -17.51 -35.99
N GLY A 58 0.75 -17.30 -37.04
CA GLY A 58 0.53 -17.85 -38.39
C GLY A 58 -0.20 -16.91 -39.35
N GLU A 59 -0.74 -15.79 -38.87
CA GLU A 59 -1.46 -14.81 -39.69
C GLU A 59 -0.61 -13.55 -39.91
N PRO A 60 -0.50 -13.03 -41.15
CA PRO A 60 0.10 -11.73 -41.39
C PRO A 60 -0.62 -10.65 -40.60
N PHE A 61 0.14 -9.75 -39.96
CA PHE A 61 -0.48 -8.63 -39.26
C PHE A 61 -1.04 -7.61 -40.25
N GLU A 62 -2.29 -7.20 -40.06
CA GLU A 62 -2.92 -6.15 -40.85
C GLU A 62 -3.52 -5.07 -39.96
N LEU A 63 -3.12 -3.80 -40.15
CA LEU A 63 -3.60 -2.67 -39.35
C LEU A 63 -5.13 -2.58 -39.27
N LYS A 64 -5.82 -2.94 -40.35
CA LYS A 64 -7.29 -2.86 -40.45
C LYS A 64 -8.03 -3.76 -39.45
N ASP A 65 -7.37 -4.77 -38.90
CA ASP A 65 -7.96 -5.68 -37.90
C ASP A 65 -7.96 -5.06 -36.49
N TYR A 66 -7.20 -3.98 -36.30
CA TYR A 66 -6.95 -3.31 -35.04
C TYR A 66 -7.54 -1.89 -35.06
N THR A 67 -8.87 -1.79 -35.05
CA THR A 67 -9.60 -0.52 -35.13
C THR A 67 -9.82 0.14 -33.77
N PHE A 68 -10.09 1.45 -33.77
CA PHE A 68 -10.46 2.14 -32.54
C PHE A 68 -11.79 1.59 -32.00
N THR A 69 -11.85 1.35 -30.69
CA THR A 69 -13.10 0.98 -30.02
C THR A 69 -13.04 1.30 -28.53
N ASN A 70 -14.17 1.74 -27.98
CA ASN A 70 -14.31 2.00 -26.55
C ASN A 70 -14.61 0.72 -25.74
N THR A 71 -14.90 -0.40 -26.39
CA THR A 71 -15.35 -1.63 -25.69
C THR A 71 -14.26 -2.66 -25.46
N LYS A 72 -13.25 -2.73 -26.34
CA LYS A 72 -12.11 -3.63 -26.13
C LYS A 72 -11.14 -3.00 -25.14
N LYS A 73 -10.59 -3.81 -24.24
CA LYS A 73 -9.48 -3.41 -23.36
C LYS A 73 -8.16 -3.47 -24.14
N THR A 74 -7.12 -2.83 -23.63
CA THR A 74 -5.74 -2.96 -24.11
C THR A 74 -5.29 -4.42 -24.08
N GLN A 75 -4.52 -4.83 -25.10
CA GLN A 75 -4.10 -6.21 -25.30
C GLN A 75 -2.64 -6.27 -25.76
N VAL A 76 -1.91 -7.30 -25.36
CA VAL A 76 -0.61 -7.62 -25.97
C VAL A 76 -0.85 -8.32 -27.30
N ILE A 77 -0.29 -7.76 -28.36
CA ILE A 77 -0.29 -8.34 -29.70
C ILE A 77 0.71 -9.51 -29.73
N THR A 78 1.96 -9.23 -29.37
CA THR A 78 3.02 -10.24 -29.34
C THR A 78 4.10 -9.88 -28.33
N PHE A 79 4.79 -10.91 -27.88
CA PHE A 79 6.04 -10.85 -27.14
C PHE A 79 7.15 -11.27 -28.11
N LEU A 80 8.36 -10.73 -28.00
CA LEU A 80 9.45 -11.01 -28.93
C LEU A 80 10.78 -11.17 -28.21
N GLU A 81 11.51 -12.22 -28.57
CA GLU A 81 12.90 -12.44 -28.19
C GLU A 81 13.82 -11.87 -29.26
N TYR A 82 14.73 -10.98 -28.86
CA TYR A 82 15.81 -10.50 -29.70
C TYR A 82 17.12 -11.12 -29.29
N TYR A 83 17.70 -11.87 -30.23
CA TYR A 83 18.94 -12.61 -30.11
C TYR A 83 18.97 -13.61 -28.94
N TYR A 84 19.86 -14.59 -29.00
CA TYR A 84 20.05 -15.53 -27.89
C TYR A 84 21.42 -16.18 -27.97
N SER A 85 22.17 -16.08 -26.88
CA SER A 85 23.26 -16.98 -26.54
C SER A 85 23.42 -17.00 -25.02
N LYS A 86 23.92 -18.11 -24.45
CA LYS A 86 24.08 -18.26 -23.00
C LYS A 86 24.96 -17.19 -22.35
N THR A 87 25.81 -16.54 -23.14
CA THR A 87 26.73 -15.49 -22.71
C THR A 87 26.41 -14.13 -23.35
N SER A 88 25.22 -13.98 -23.92
CA SER A 88 24.87 -12.78 -24.68
C SER A 88 24.65 -11.57 -23.78
N THR A 89 25.31 -10.47 -24.12
CA THR A 89 24.99 -9.13 -23.60
C THR A 89 23.90 -8.44 -24.41
N SER A 90 23.62 -8.92 -25.63
CA SER A 90 22.70 -8.32 -26.60
C SER A 90 21.29 -8.95 -26.57
N TYR A 91 21.06 -9.94 -25.70
CA TYR A 91 19.75 -10.56 -25.49
C TYR A 91 18.75 -9.51 -25.02
N GLU A 92 17.61 -9.34 -25.69
CA GLU A 92 16.55 -8.41 -25.27
C GLU A 92 15.17 -9.02 -25.49
N LEU A 93 14.19 -8.47 -24.78
CA LEU A 93 12.80 -8.90 -24.84
C LEU A 93 11.92 -7.69 -25.11
N TYR A 94 10.94 -7.86 -25.98
CA TYR A 94 10.03 -6.80 -26.40
C TYR A 94 8.57 -7.22 -26.26
N VAL A 95 7.70 -6.24 -26.02
CA VAL A 95 6.25 -6.41 -26.00
C VAL A 95 5.59 -5.35 -26.89
N TYR A 96 4.68 -5.81 -27.74
CA TYR A 96 3.88 -4.98 -28.63
C TYR A 96 2.45 -4.96 -28.13
N VAL A 97 1.89 -3.77 -27.95
CA VAL A 97 0.62 -3.55 -27.27
C VAL A 97 -0.35 -2.83 -28.18
N TYR A 98 -1.57 -3.33 -28.26
CA TYR A 98 -2.72 -2.70 -28.90
C TYR A 98 -3.57 -1.95 -27.86
N ASN A 99 -3.75 -0.65 -28.09
CA ASN A 99 -4.52 0.29 -27.27
C ASN A 99 -5.78 0.76 -28.05
N PRO A 100 -6.84 -0.07 -28.13
CA PRO A 100 -8.06 0.24 -28.88
C PRO A 100 -8.76 1.52 -28.42
N GLN A 101 -8.61 1.87 -27.14
CA GLN A 101 -9.28 3.00 -26.50
C GLN A 101 -8.48 4.30 -26.62
N LYS A 102 -7.27 4.28 -27.20
CA LYS A 102 -6.34 5.42 -27.26
C LYS A 102 -6.11 6.07 -25.88
N ARG A 103 -6.05 5.25 -24.81
CA ARG A 103 -5.67 5.73 -23.48
C ARG A 103 -4.28 6.35 -23.54
N ASN A 104 -4.08 7.51 -22.92
CA ASN A 104 -2.77 8.14 -22.90
C ASN A 104 -1.91 7.52 -21.80
N PHE A 105 -1.10 6.52 -22.14
CA PHE A 105 -0.19 5.89 -21.18
C PHE A 105 0.92 6.85 -20.74
N VAL A 106 1.24 6.85 -19.44
CA VAL A 106 2.42 7.55 -18.91
C VAL A 106 3.63 6.65 -19.14
N VAL A 107 4.19 6.74 -20.34
CA VAL A 107 5.16 5.78 -20.87
C VAL A 107 6.49 5.73 -20.11
N ASP A 108 6.87 6.82 -19.44
CA ASP A 108 8.10 6.92 -18.65
C ASP A 108 7.91 6.49 -17.18
N SER A 109 6.72 5.98 -16.81
CA SER A 109 6.45 5.53 -15.45
C SER A 109 7.19 4.25 -15.10
N THR A 110 7.89 4.25 -13.97
CA THR A 110 8.53 3.04 -13.40
C THR A 110 7.53 2.03 -12.86
N SER A 111 6.25 2.38 -12.76
CA SER A 111 5.16 1.45 -12.42
C SER A 111 4.75 0.58 -13.61
N ASN A 112 5.11 0.93 -14.85
CA ASN A 112 4.83 0.07 -16.00
C ASN A 112 5.68 -1.20 -15.93
N LYS A 113 5.04 -2.37 -15.87
CA LYS A 113 5.72 -3.65 -15.63
C LYS A 113 5.15 -4.77 -16.49
N ILE A 114 5.89 -5.86 -16.63
CA ILE A 114 5.45 -7.12 -17.23
C ILE A 114 5.74 -8.26 -16.26
N SER A 115 4.78 -9.19 -16.12
CA SER A 115 4.93 -10.37 -15.25
C SER A 115 5.29 -11.60 -16.08
N ILE A 116 6.47 -12.17 -15.80
CA ILE A 116 7.05 -13.25 -16.61
C ILE A 116 7.63 -14.35 -15.73
N ASN A 117 7.40 -15.59 -16.15
CA ASN A 117 8.11 -16.78 -15.71
C ASN A 117 8.89 -17.39 -16.90
N PHE A 118 10.09 -17.92 -16.64
CA PHE A 118 11.03 -18.36 -17.69
C PHE A 118 11.47 -19.81 -17.51
N GLY A 119 11.49 -20.57 -18.60
CA GLY A 119 12.13 -21.89 -18.65
C GLY A 119 11.68 -22.84 -17.52
N TYR A 120 12.61 -23.22 -16.66
CA TYR A 120 12.38 -24.12 -15.52
C TYR A 120 12.10 -23.40 -14.19
N GLU A 121 12.04 -22.07 -14.18
CA GLU A 121 11.65 -21.33 -12.97
C GLU A 121 10.22 -21.70 -12.58
N SER A 122 9.95 -21.75 -11.28
CA SER A 122 8.61 -22.11 -10.77
C SER A 122 7.70 -20.91 -10.51
N ARG A 123 8.27 -19.71 -10.38
CA ARG A 123 7.57 -18.48 -9.97
C ARG A 123 7.62 -17.40 -11.04
N TYR A 124 6.69 -16.46 -10.94
CA TYR A 124 6.64 -15.28 -11.78
C TYR A 124 7.40 -14.15 -11.09
N ASP A 125 8.06 -13.32 -11.89
CA ASP A 125 8.74 -12.09 -11.44
C ASP A 125 8.18 -10.92 -12.28
N LYS A 126 8.14 -9.72 -11.70
CA LYS A 126 7.76 -8.49 -12.42
C LYS A 126 8.98 -7.69 -12.86
N TYR A 127 8.98 -7.27 -14.13
CA TYR A 127 10.08 -6.53 -14.75
C TYR A 127 9.59 -5.18 -15.29
N PRO A 128 10.34 -4.08 -15.10
CA PRO A 128 9.95 -2.79 -15.65
C PRO A 128 9.88 -2.80 -17.18
N LEU A 129 8.93 -2.08 -17.72
CA LEU A 129 8.81 -1.82 -19.15
C LEU A 129 9.44 -0.46 -19.49
N ARG A 130 10.37 -0.46 -20.44
CA ARG A 130 10.96 0.75 -21.02
C ARG A 130 10.30 1.04 -22.35
N PHE A 131 9.72 2.23 -22.49
CA PHE A 131 9.10 2.67 -23.72
C PHE A 131 10.11 2.82 -24.87
N ILE A 132 9.69 2.44 -26.08
CA ILE A 132 10.47 2.55 -27.32
C ILE A 132 9.76 3.46 -28.32
N ASP A 133 8.54 3.10 -28.73
CA ASP A 133 7.80 3.80 -29.79
C ASP A 133 6.28 3.63 -29.62
N PHE A 134 5.51 4.58 -30.17
CA PHE A 134 4.08 4.41 -30.38
C PHE A 134 3.69 4.84 -31.81
N SER A 135 2.59 4.29 -32.33
CA SER A 135 2.12 4.58 -33.68
C SER A 135 1.73 6.06 -33.85
N THR A 136 2.17 6.68 -34.95
CA THR A 136 1.92 8.09 -35.30
C THR A 136 1.16 8.24 -36.62
N GLU A 137 0.86 7.12 -37.27
CA GLU A 137 0.18 7.02 -38.54
C GLU A 137 -1.23 7.56 -38.42
N LYS A 138 -1.65 8.31 -39.45
CA LYS A 138 -2.96 8.97 -39.45
C LYS A 138 -4.09 7.98 -39.19
N GLY A 139 -4.85 8.20 -38.11
CA GLY A 139 -5.96 7.35 -37.69
C GLY A 139 -5.58 6.28 -36.67
N TYR A 140 -4.30 5.92 -36.57
CA TYR A 140 -3.76 4.91 -35.64
C TYR A 140 -2.91 5.53 -34.53
N GLU A 141 -2.94 6.85 -34.35
CA GLU A 141 -2.12 7.53 -33.34
C GLU A 141 -2.37 6.92 -31.95
N ARG A 142 -1.28 6.51 -31.27
CA ARG A 142 -1.30 5.87 -29.94
C ARG A 142 -2.15 4.60 -29.84
N MET A 143 -2.37 3.91 -30.95
CA MET A 143 -3.05 2.60 -30.94
C MET A 143 -2.08 1.43 -30.78
N PHE A 144 -0.81 1.62 -31.13
CA PHE A 144 0.22 0.60 -30.97
C PHE A 144 1.35 1.17 -30.13
N TYR A 145 1.85 0.37 -29.20
CA TYR A 145 3.02 0.69 -28.38
C TYR A 145 4.02 -0.44 -28.43
N LYS A 146 5.29 -0.08 -28.34
CA LYS A 146 6.41 -0.98 -28.23
C LYS A 146 7.19 -0.66 -26.97
N PHE A 147 7.42 -1.68 -26.16
CA PHE A 147 8.24 -1.60 -24.96
C PHE A 147 9.32 -2.67 -24.99
N ALA A 148 10.49 -2.34 -24.46
CA ALA A 148 11.52 -3.31 -24.08
C ALA A 148 11.34 -3.70 -22.62
N VAL A 149 11.66 -4.95 -22.28
CA VAL A 149 11.75 -5.39 -20.88
C VAL A 149 13.09 -4.94 -20.32
N SER A 150 13.07 -4.10 -19.29
CA SER A 150 14.27 -3.59 -18.64
C SER A 150 14.86 -4.64 -17.70
N LEU A 151 16.00 -5.21 -18.07
CA LEU A 151 16.68 -6.25 -17.30
C LEU A 151 18.01 -5.74 -16.74
N THR A 152 18.24 -5.96 -15.44
CA THR A 152 19.59 -5.88 -14.88
C THR A 152 20.46 -7.02 -15.41
N GLN A 153 21.78 -6.89 -15.32
CA GLN A 153 22.70 -7.96 -15.74
C GLN A 153 22.42 -9.28 -14.99
N SER A 154 22.14 -9.21 -13.68
CA SER A 154 21.83 -10.40 -12.89
C SER A 154 20.53 -11.08 -13.32
N GLN A 155 19.50 -10.31 -13.70
CA GLN A 155 18.24 -10.86 -14.21
C GLN A 155 18.44 -11.48 -15.59
N ARG A 156 19.20 -10.83 -16.47
CA ARG A 156 19.58 -11.37 -17.77
C ARG A 156 20.31 -12.71 -17.64
N ASP A 157 21.31 -12.78 -16.75
CA ASP A 157 22.06 -14.00 -16.49
C ASP A 157 21.16 -15.12 -15.93
N LYS A 158 20.22 -14.79 -15.04
CA LYS A 158 19.23 -15.74 -14.52
C LYS A 158 18.39 -16.30 -15.66
N ILE A 159 17.79 -15.44 -16.49
CA ILE A 159 16.94 -15.86 -17.61
C ILE A 159 17.71 -16.77 -18.57
N LEU A 160 18.89 -16.34 -19.02
CA LEU A 160 19.71 -17.10 -19.96
C LEU A 160 20.13 -18.47 -19.40
N LYS A 161 20.35 -18.60 -18.09
CA LYS A 161 20.64 -19.89 -17.44
C LYS A 161 19.42 -20.79 -17.40
N SER A 162 18.24 -20.25 -17.11
CA SER A 162 17.02 -21.01 -16.85
C SER A 162 16.27 -21.48 -18.10
N ILE A 163 16.50 -20.86 -19.27
CA ILE A 163 15.88 -21.28 -20.54
C ILE A 163 16.71 -22.34 -21.29
N SER A 164 16.03 -23.25 -21.98
CA SER A 164 16.68 -24.28 -22.82
C SER A 164 17.22 -23.68 -24.12
N GLU A 165 18.35 -24.19 -24.62
CA GLU A 165 18.88 -23.76 -25.93
C GLU A 165 18.00 -24.21 -27.11
N GLU A 166 17.37 -25.38 -26.98
CA GLU A 166 16.55 -25.99 -28.04
C GLU A 166 15.19 -25.30 -28.20
N GLU A 167 14.51 -25.04 -27.07
CA GLU A 167 13.20 -24.38 -27.02
C GLU A 167 13.12 -23.46 -25.79
N ARG A 168 13.16 -22.15 -26.01
CA ARG A 168 13.10 -21.13 -24.96
C ARG A 168 11.65 -20.79 -24.68
N THR A 169 11.24 -20.92 -23.41
CA THR A 169 9.84 -20.78 -23.00
C THR A 169 9.68 -19.59 -22.06
N TYR A 170 8.68 -18.77 -22.35
CA TYR A 170 8.30 -17.57 -21.61
C TYR A 170 6.81 -17.63 -21.29
N ASN A 171 6.44 -17.66 -20.02
CA ASN A 171 5.04 -17.56 -19.59
C ASN A 171 4.79 -16.11 -19.16
N VAL A 172 3.91 -15.41 -19.87
CA VAL A 172 3.56 -14.01 -19.58
C VAL A 172 2.13 -13.98 -19.07
N SER A 173 1.93 -13.56 -17.81
CA SER A 173 0.59 -13.47 -17.23
C SER A 173 -0.12 -12.18 -17.62
N GLY A 174 0.57 -11.05 -17.59
CA GLY A 174 0.01 -9.73 -17.83
C GLY A 174 1.05 -8.62 -17.95
N ILE A 175 0.57 -7.43 -18.33
CA ILE A 175 1.32 -6.17 -18.27
C ILE A 175 0.57 -5.14 -17.44
N GLU A 176 1.31 -4.39 -16.62
CA GLU A 176 0.80 -3.24 -15.88
C GLU A 176 1.11 -1.98 -16.68
N LEU A 177 0.09 -1.17 -16.98
CA LEU A 177 0.28 0.14 -17.58
C LEU A 177 -0.55 1.20 -16.85
N ILE A 178 0.08 2.33 -16.52
CA ILE A 178 -0.60 3.51 -16.00
C ILE A 178 -0.95 4.47 -17.13
N HIS A 179 -2.14 5.07 -17.07
CA HIS A 179 -2.54 6.13 -17.98
C HIS A 179 -2.77 7.44 -17.24
N GLU A 180 -2.73 8.55 -17.96
CA GLU A 180 -3.01 9.87 -17.39
C GLU A 180 -4.36 9.87 -16.66
N GLY A 181 -4.36 10.45 -15.46
CA GLY A 181 -5.53 10.52 -14.57
C GLY A 181 -5.82 9.24 -13.77
N ALA A 182 -5.16 8.11 -14.04
CA ALA A 182 -5.27 6.93 -13.18
C ALA A 182 -4.49 7.10 -11.88
N VAL A 183 -5.01 6.51 -10.80
CA VAL A 183 -4.33 6.49 -9.50
C VAL A 183 -3.28 5.39 -9.47
N ASN A 184 -3.66 4.17 -9.86
CA ASN A 184 -2.79 3.00 -9.92
C ASN A 184 -2.62 2.53 -11.36
N THR A 185 -1.63 1.66 -11.56
CA THR A 185 -1.52 0.89 -12.79
C THR A 185 -2.73 -0.03 -12.96
N ILE A 186 -3.03 -0.34 -14.21
CA ILE A 186 -4.05 -1.35 -14.56
C ILE A 186 -3.33 -2.54 -15.14
N GLU A 187 -3.67 -3.74 -14.67
CA GLU A 187 -3.18 -5.01 -15.18
C GLU A 187 -4.01 -5.44 -16.39
N TYR A 188 -3.31 -5.67 -17.50
CA TYR A 188 -3.88 -6.18 -18.74
C TYR A 188 -3.44 -7.63 -18.92
N PRO A 189 -4.36 -8.61 -18.87
CA PRO A 189 -4.01 -10.01 -18.99
C PRO A 189 -3.44 -10.32 -20.37
N VAL A 190 -2.34 -11.06 -20.38
CA VAL A 190 -1.74 -11.66 -21.57
C VAL A 190 -2.07 -13.15 -21.60
N ALA A 191 -1.88 -13.85 -20.47
CA ALA A 191 -2.20 -15.26 -20.30
C ALA A 191 -1.69 -16.16 -21.44
N LYS A 192 -0.44 -15.92 -21.89
CA LYS A 192 0.19 -16.70 -22.96
C LYS A 192 1.54 -17.28 -22.55
N ARG A 193 1.81 -18.48 -23.04
CA ARG A 193 3.14 -19.08 -23.12
C ARG A 193 3.68 -18.92 -24.53
N TYR A 194 4.84 -18.29 -24.64
CA TYR A 194 5.59 -18.12 -25.87
C TYR A 194 6.76 -19.10 -25.92
N LYS A 195 6.98 -19.71 -27.07
CA LYS A 195 8.05 -20.68 -27.31
C LYS A 195 8.86 -20.28 -28.54
N TYR A 196 10.17 -20.16 -28.35
CA TYR A 196 11.12 -19.82 -29.41
C TYR A 196 12.11 -20.95 -29.66
N SER A 197 12.46 -21.16 -30.92
CA SER A 197 13.53 -22.06 -31.35
C SER A 197 14.28 -21.44 -32.52
N GLY A 198 15.50 -21.92 -32.82
CA GLY A 198 16.38 -21.25 -33.78
C GLY A 198 16.92 -19.92 -33.24
N LEU A 199 17.51 -19.09 -34.09
CA LEU A 199 18.18 -17.84 -33.69
C LEU A 199 17.79 -16.69 -34.61
N ALA A 200 17.55 -15.53 -34.02
CA ALA A 200 17.57 -14.25 -34.73
C ALA A 200 19.03 -13.81 -34.94
N PRO A 201 19.37 -13.17 -36.07
CA PRO A 201 20.70 -12.61 -36.28
C PRO A 201 20.99 -11.48 -35.27
N GLU A 202 22.25 -11.35 -34.86
CA GLU A 202 22.71 -10.22 -34.05
C GLU A 202 22.91 -8.99 -34.94
N GLY A 203 22.42 -7.83 -34.51
CA GLY A 203 22.52 -6.57 -35.26
C GLY A 203 21.95 -6.66 -36.68
N ASN A 204 22.67 -6.06 -37.63
CA ASN A 204 22.37 -6.08 -39.07
C ASN A 204 23.17 -7.15 -39.82
N GLN A 205 23.66 -8.18 -39.11
CA GLN A 205 24.50 -9.20 -39.74
C GLN A 205 23.70 -10.00 -40.77
N SER A 206 24.36 -10.35 -41.88
CA SER A 206 23.80 -11.11 -43.02
C SER A 206 23.47 -12.59 -42.70
N GLY A 207 23.25 -12.91 -41.42
CA GLY A 207 22.91 -14.24 -40.94
C GLY A 207 21.49 -14.63 -41.35
N THR A 208 21.28 -15.91 -41.64
CA THR A 208 19.94 -16.44 -41.91
C THR A 208 19.13 -16.42 -40.61
N ASN A 209 18.03 -15.65 -40.59
CA ASN A 209 17.08 -15.72 -39.48
C ASN A 209 16.41 -17.10 -39.49
N THR A 210 16.66 -17.88 -38.43
CA THR A 210 16.08 -19.22 -38.24
C THR A 210 15.08 -19.24 -37.09
N LEU A 211 14.79 -18.07 -36.49
CA LEU A 211 13.91 -17.95 -35.35
C LEU A 211 12.50 -18.42 -35.73
N LYS A 212 11.96 -19.33 -34.93
CA LYS A 212 10.58 -19.80 -35.01
C LYS A 212 9.87 -19.48 -33.72
N PHE A 213 8.59 -19.14 -33.85
CA PHE A 213 7.74 -18.67 -32.78
C PHE A 213 6.41 -19.42 -32.77
N LYS A 214 5.90 -19.73 -31.57
CA LYS A 214 4.52 -20.17 -31.34
C LYS A 214 4.04 -19.69 -29.97
N SER A 215 2.75 -19.37 -29.85
CA SER A 215 2.12 -19.04 -28.57
C SER A 215 0.97 -20.00 -28.24
N GLN A 216 0.67 -20.16 -26.95
CA GLN A 216 -0.47 -20.94 -26.44
C GLN A 216 -1.01 -20.30 -25.17
N SER A 217 -2.31 -20.43 -24.90
CA SER A 217 -2.90 -19.92 -23.67
C SER A 217 -2.40 -20.65 -22.42
N ILE A 218 -2.30 -19.92 -21.32
CA ILE A 218 -2.08 -20.44 -19.98
C ILE A 218 -3.25 -20.03 -19.07
N GLU A 219 -3.45 -20.77 -17.99
CA GLU A 219 -4.43 -20.42 -16.97
C GLU A 219 -3.87 -19.34 -16.04
N THR A 220 -4.66 -18.33 -15.75
CA THR A 220 -4.35 -17.25 -14.80
C THR A 220 -5.47 -17.10 -13.80
N LEU A 221 -5.17 -16.53 -12.64
CA LEU A 221 -6.17 -16.23 -11.62
C LEU A 221 -6.42 -14.71 -11.60
N ASN A 222 -7.61 -14.30 -12.02
CA ASN A 222 -8.01 -12.89 -11.96
C ASN A 222 -8.51 -12.59 -10.54
N LEU A 223 -7.87 -11.66 -9.84
CA LEU A 223 -8.25 -11.27 -8.50
C LEU A 223 -8.70 -9.82 -8.46
N ASP A 224 -9.78 -9.59 -7.71
CA ASP A 224 -10.20 -8.27 -7.24
C ASP A 224 -9.81 -8.17 -5.76
N VAL A 225 -8.76 -7.40 -5.49
CA VAL A 225 -8.03 -7.38 -4.20
C VAL A 225 -8.44 -6.15 -3.40
N HIS A 226 -8.86 -6.37 -2.16
CA HIS A 226 -9.34 -5.31 -1.27
C HIS A 226 -8.51 -5.26 0.02
N PRO A 227 -8.04 -4.09 0.46
CA PRO A 227 -7.26 -3.95 1.68
C PRO A 227 -8.14 -4.00 2.93
N THR A 228 -7.55 -4.43 4.05
CA THR A 228 -8.08 -4.17 5.39
C THR A 228 -6.95 -4.21 6.42
N VAL A 229 -7.19 -3.61 7.58
CA VAL A 229 -6.23 -3.57 8.70
C VAL A 229 -6.95 -3.92 9.99
N PHE A 230 -6.31 -4.69 10.85
CA PHE A 230 -6.80 -4.92 12.20
C PHE A 230 -5.84 -4.36 13.23
N ARG A 231 -6.39 -3.62 14.20
CA ARG A 231 -5.70 -3.16 15.39
C ARG A 231 -6.48 -3.63 16.60
N PRO A 232 -5.85 -4.35 17.54
CA PRO A 232 -6.53 -4.70 18.78
C PRO A 232 -6.72 -3.45 19.64
N ASP A 233 -7.84 -3.38 20.36
CA ASP A 233 -8.09 -2.33 21.36
C ASP A 233 -7.01 -2.40 22.45
N GLY A 234 -6.47 -1.25 22.88
CA GLY A 234 -5.34 -1.16 23.81
C GLY A 234 -4.03 -0.71 23.15
N VAL A 235 -2.90 -0.88 23.82
CA VAL A 235 -1.57 -0.45 23.33
C VAL A 235 -0.56 -1.59 23.33
N LYS A 236 0.54 -1.44 22.61
CA LYS A 236 1.60 -2.46 22.47
C LYS A 236 2.29 -2.77 23.81
N GLY A 237 2.42 -1.79 24.71
CA GLY A 237 3.15 -1.95 25.97
C GLY A 237 3.06 -0.75 26.91
N LEU A 238 3.66 -0.88 28.10
CA LEU A 238 3.65 0.13 29.17
C LEU A 238 4.89 1.03 29.22
N GLN A 239 5.86 0.84 28.32
CA GLN A 239 6.99 1.75 28.23
C GLN A 239 6.55 3.07 27.61
N ALA A 240 7.22 4.17 27.96
CA ALA A 240 6.78 5.52 27.57
C ALA A 240 6.63 5.76 26.04
N LEU A 241 7.28 4.95 25.20
CA LEU A 241 7.12 4.96 23.74
C LEU A 241 6.03 4.00 23.23
N ASP A 242 5.71 2.96 24.01
CA ASP A 242 4.69 1.96 23.68
C ASP A 242 3.27 2.40 24.09
N ASN A 243 3.17 3.39 25.00
CA ASN A 243 1.91 3.93 25.52
C ASN A 243 1.01 4.62 24.47
N TYR A 244 1.52 4.80 23.25
CA TYR A 244 0.79 5.45 22.14
C TYR A 244 0.77 4.59 20.88
N THR A 245 1.28 3.37 21.00
CA THR A 245 1.55 2.50 19.87
C THR A 245 0.57 1.34 19.88
N GLN A 246 -0.03 1.04 18.74
CA GLN A 246 -0.80 -0.17 18.49
C GLN A 246 -0.08 -1.01 17.44
N GLU A 247 -0.20 -2.33 17.53
CA GLU A 247 0.19 -3.20 16.43
C GLU A 247 -0.93 -3.26 15.39
N SER A 248 -0.56 -3.16 14.11
CA SER A 248 -1.46 -3.19 12.97
C SER A 248 -1.17 -4.42 12.13
N LEU A 249 -2.17 -5.27 11.96
CA LEU A 249 -2.10 -6.43 11.09
C LEU A 249 -2.65 -6.08 9.71
N HIS A 250 -1.74 -5.98 8.74
CA HIS A 250 -2.05 -5.64 7.36
C HIS A 250 -2.53 -6.85 6.59
N SER A 251 -3.60 -6.65 5.84
CA SER A 251 -4.35 -7.71 5.20
C SER A 251 -4.92 -7.29 3.87
N VAL A 252 -5.12 -8.26 2.99
CA VAL A 252 -6.04 -8.14 1.87
C VAL A 252 -7.04 -9.28 1.86
N TYR A 253 -8.15 -9.09 1.16
CA TYR A 253 -9.11 -10.16 0.86
C TYR A 253 -9.46 -10.20 -0.62
N PHE A 254 -9.73 -11.39 -1.11
CA PHE A 254 -10.06 -11.66 -2.50
C PHE A 254 -10.80 -13.01 -2.65
N ALA A 255 -11.49 -13.18 -3.77
CA ALA A 255 -12.24 -14.39 -4.11
C ALA A 255 -11.43 -15.31 -5.02
N VAL A 256 -11.44 -16.62 -4.73
CA VAL A 256 -10.86 -17.65 -5.60
C VAL A 256 -11.94 -18.62 -6.06
N PRO A 257 -12.08 -18.89 -7.38
CA PRO A 257 -13.08 -19.82 -7.89
C PRO A 257 -12.95 -21.22 -7.30
N ASN A 258 -14.07 -21.80 -6.89
CA ASN A 258 -14.11 -23.16 -6.36
C ASN A 258 -13.66 -24.19 -7.42
N SER A 259 -13.82 -23.89 -8.72
CA SER A 259 -13.30 -24.72 -9.82
C SER A 259 -11.77 -24.85 -9.81
N VAL A 260 -11.05 -23.77 -9.47
CA VAL A 260 -9.59 -23.76 -9.32
C VAL A 260 -9.18 -24.60 -8.11
N LEU A 261 -9.85 -24.42 -6.97
CA LEU A 261 -9.59 -25.19 -5.75
C LEU A 261 -9.86 -26.70 -5.94
N ASN A 262 -10.94 -27.05 -6.64
CA ASN A 262 -11.28 -28.44 -6.95
C ASN A 262 -10.24 -29.08 -7.88
N LYS A 263 -9.67 -28.30 -8.80
CA LYS A 263 -8.69 -28.78 -9.79
C LYS A 263 -7.29 -28.91 -9.21
N TYR A 264 -6.85 -27.93 -8.42
CA TYR A 264 -5.45 -27.80 -7.99
C TYR A 264 -5.22 -27.99 -6.49
N GLY A 265 -6.29 -28.12 -5.70
CA GLY A 265 -6.22 -28.34 -4.25
C GLY A 265 -6.25 -27.05 -3.45
N LYS A 266 -5.73 -27.10 -2.23
CA LYS A 266 -5.78 -25.97 -1.30
C LYS A 266 -4.74 -24.92 -1.67
N MET A 267 -5.07 -23.65 -1.47
CA MET A 267 -4.08 -22.58 -1.51
C MET A 267 -3.05 -22.80 -0.39
N SER A 268 -1.77 -22.90 -0.77
CA SER A 268 -0.67 -23.21 0.15
C SER A 268 0.35 -22.10 0.26
N LYS A 269 0.59 -21.32 -0.80
CA LYS A 269 1.51 -20.17 -0.75
C LYS A 269 1.00 -19.01 -1.59
N ILE A 270 1.27 -17.79 -1.15
CA ILE A 270 1.02 -16.55 -1.90
C ILE A 270 2.35 -15.82 -2.07
N HIS A 271 2.65 -15.41 -3.31
CA HIS A 271 3.78 -14.56 -3.65
C HIS A 271 3.28 -13.13 -3.84
N ALA A 272 3.78 -12.18 -3.05
CA ALA A 272 3.34 -10.80 -3.07
C ALA A 272 4.50 -9.81 -2.95
N THR A 273 4.30 -8.61 -3.48
CA THR A 273 5.28 -7.52 -3.45
C THR A 273 4.61 -6.20 -3.09
N TRP A 274 5.36 -5.30 -2.44
CA TRP A 274 4.93 -3.93 -2.12
C TRP A 274 6.11 -3.05 -1.73
N LEU A 275 5.92 -1.72 -1.70
CA LEU A 275 6.89 -0.76 -1.19
C LEU A 275 6.46 -0.24 0.18
N ASP A 276 7.25 -0.50 1.22
CA ASP A 276 7.01 0.00 2.56
C ASP A 276 7.34 1.50 2.67
N ALA A 277 6.43 2.26 3.27
CA ALA A 277 6.67 3.66 3.61
C ALA A 277 6.01 4.01 4.95
N VAL A 278 6.61 4.96 5.68
CA VAL A 278 6.08 5.49 6.94
C VAL A 278 5.80 6.97 6.76
N LEU A 279 4.57 7.40 7.06
CA LEU A 279 4.19 8.81 7.00
C LEU A 279 4.93 9.62 8.07
N LYS A 280 5.29 10.84 7.70
CA LYS A 280 5.64 11.89 8.67
C LYS A 280 4.43 12.19 9.57
N PRO A 281 4.68 12.81 10.73
CA PRO A 281 3.61 13.19 11.65
C PRO A 281 2.48 13.91 10.92
N THR A 282 1.27 13.35 11.00
CA THR A 282 0.07 13.89 10.37
C THR A 282 -0.92 14.30 11.46
N ILE A 283 -1.35 15.55 11.43
CA ILE A 283 -2.30 16.07 12.43
C ILE A 283 -3.72 16.03 11.87
N ILE A 284 -4.65 15.52 12.67
CA ILE A 284 -6.08 15.67 12.46
C ILE A 284 -6.60 16.66 13.50
N THR A 285 -7.38 17.66 13.06
CA THR A 285 -7.92 18.71 13.91
C THR A 285 -9.39 18.98 13.63
N SER A 286 -10.17 19.29 14.67
CA SER A 286 -11.52 19.84 14.57
C SER A 286 -11.56 21.36 14.64
N ASN A 287 -10.39 22.00 14.74
CA ASN A 287 -10.28 23.45 14.84
C ASN A 287 -10.04 24.06 13.45
N LEU A 288 -11.10 24.65 12.89
CA LEU A 288 -11.06 25.25 11.56
C LEU A 288 -10.12 26.45 11.48
N GLU A 289 -9.95 27.21 12.56
CA GLU A 289 -9.06 28.38 12.59
C GLU A 289 -7.59 27.93 12.50
N VAL A 290 -7.21 26.94 13.32
CA VAL A 290 -5.89 26.29 13.26
C VAL A 290 -5.62 25.69 11.88
N TYR A 291 -6.61 24.98 11.32
CA TYR A 291 -6.49 24.42 9.97
C TYR A 291 -6.22 25.51 8.93
N ASN A 292 -7.04 26.55 8.90
CA ASN A 292 -6.91 27.63 7.92
C ASN A 292 -5.60 28.42 8.06
N GLU A 293 -5.09 28.54 9.29
CA GLU A 293 -3.83 29.24 9.56
C GLU A 293 -2.61 28.44 9.07
N PHE A 294 -2.53 27.14 9.38
CA PHE A 294 -1.34 26.34 9.04
C PHE A 294 -1.37 25.70 7.66
N TYR A 295 -2.55 25.40 7.10
CA TYR A 295 -2.66 24.71 5.82
C TYR A 295 -1.92 25.40 4.65
N PRO A 296 -1.93 26.75 4.52
CA PRO A 296 -1.17 27.44 3.47
C PRO A 296 0.36 27.30 3.59
N PHE A 297 0.86 26.88 4.75
CA PHE A 297 2.28 26.75 5.05
C PHE A 297 2.78 25.30 5.08
N LEU A 298 1.95 24.34 4.65
CA LEU A 298 2.38 22.94 4.55
C LEU A 298 3.61 22.80 3.65
N GLY A 299 4.61 22.07 4.12
CA GLY A 299 5.90 21.90 3.46
C GLY A 299 6.88 23.07 3.61
N GLN A 300 6.51 24.15 4.30
CA GLN A 300 7.40 25.29 4.54
C GLN A 300 8.07 25.19 5.91
N TYR A 301 9.37 25.45 5.94
CA TYR A 301 10.13 25.57 7.18
C TYR A 301 9.77 26.88 7.89
N ILE A 302 9.22 26.77 9.11
CA ILE A 302 8.84 27.93 9.95
C ILE A 302 9.77 28.10 11.16
N GLY A 303 10.74 27.19 11.34
CA GLY A 303 11.59 27.14 12.52
C GLY A 303 10.81 26.72 13.78
N SER A 304 11.29 27.13 14.96
CA SER A 304 10.72 26.72 16.24
C SER A 304 9.58 27.61 16.74
N LEU A 305 9.53 28.87 16.31
CA LEU A 305 8.48 29.84 16.61
C LEU A 305 8.45 30.93 15.53
N ASP A 306 7.32 31.05 14.85
CA ASP A 306 6.96 32.20 14.04
C ASP A 306 5.76 32.91 14.71
N LYS A 307 5.99 34.17 15.07
CA LYS A 307 4.99 35.01 15.77
C LYS A 307 3.92 35.56 14.82
N ALA A 308 3.99 35.26 13.53
CA ALA A 308 2.92 35.52 12.58
C ALA A 308 1.73 34.57 12.77
N PHE A 309 1.94 33.45 13.44
CA PHE A 309 0.91 32.49 13.80
C PHE A 309 0.35 32.78 15.19
N ASP A 310 -0.98 32.70 15.30
CA ASP A 310 -1.70 32.82 16.56
C ASP A 310 -1.78 31.47 17.29
N TYR A 311 -1.43 30.35 16.64
CA TYR A 311 -1.54 29.02 17.24
C TYR A 311 -0.21 28.30 17.37
N CYS A 312 -0.15 27.33 18.27
CA CYS A 312 0.86 26.27 18.25
C CYS A 312 0.22 24.93 18.63
N ILE A 313 0.85 23.83 18.22
CA ILE A 313 0.35 22.48 18.48
C ILE A 313 1.41 21.71 19.26
N VAL A 314 0.99 21.11 20.37
CA VAL A 314 1.85 20.30 21.23
C VAL A 314 1.26 18.91 21.39
N GLY A 315 2.06 17.89 21.14
CA GLY A 315 1.68 16.50 21.40
C GLY A 315 1.75 16.14 22.88
N ASP A 316 0.78 15.39 23.37
CA ASP A 316 0.73 14.88 24.74
C ASP A 316 1.05 15.98 25.78
N TYR A 317 0.36 17.12 25.68
CA TYR A 317 0.61 18.30 26.50
C TYR A 317 0.31 18.03 27.99
N HIS A 318 1.27 18.34 28.85
CA HIS A 318 1.11 18.32 30.32
C HIS A 318 1.66 19.60 30.95
N LEU A 319 0.90 20.18 31.88
CA LEU A 319 1.41 21.20 32.81
C LEU A 319 2.04 20.48 34.01
N ILE A 320 3.33 20.73 34.24
CA ILE A 320 4.05 20.23 35.43
C ILE A 320 3.93 21.25 36.57
N THR A 321 4.00 22.55 36.26
CA THR A 321 3.75 23.66 37.19
C THR A 321 3.07 24.80 36.42
N ALA A 322 2.72 25.90 37.11
CA ALA A 322 2.16 27.09 36.47
C ALA A 322 3.07 27.74 35.40
N HIS A 323 4.35 27.36 35.34
CA HIS A 323 5.33 27.89 34.39
C HIS A 323 6.05 26.80 33.57
N ARG A 324 5.81 25.53 33.89
CA ARG A 324 6.52 24.40 33.27
C ARG A 324 5.56 23.49 32.55
N GLU A 325 5.81 23.29 31.27
CA GLU A 325 5.00 22.44 30.38
C GLU A 325 5.86 21.36 29.73
N GLN A 326 5.25 20.27 29.29
CA GLN A 326 5.91 19.16 28.62
C GLN A 326 5.03 18.64 27.49
N GLY A 327 5.66 18.06 26.47
CA GLY A 327 4.97 17.37 25.38
C GLY A 327 5.88 16.41 24.63
N SER A 328 5.30 15.55 23.81
CA SER A 328 6.03 14.65 22.92
C SER A 328 6.63 15.40 21.73
N PHE A 329 5.90 16.33 21.13
CA PHE A 329 6.39 17.20 20.06
C PHE A 329 5.85 18.62 20.21
N ALA A 330 6.46 19.57 19.50
CA ALA A 330 5.99 20.94 19.38
C ALA A 330 6.07 21.43 17.92
N TYR A 331 5.00 22.05 17.43
CA TYR A 331 4.97 22.81 16.18
C TYR A 331 4.58 24.26 16.46
N ASN A 332 5.38 25.20 15.98
CA ASN A 332 5.31 26.63 16.31
C ASN A 332 5.42 26.96 17.83
N ARG A 333 6.16 26.15 18.58
CA ARG A 333 6.47 26.37 20.00
C ARG A 333 7.93 25.98 20.26
N PRO A 334 8.74 26.87 20.86
CA PRO A 334 10.17 26.63 21.00
C PRO A 334 10.49 25.66 22.15
N ILE A 335 11.47 24.78 21.94
CA ILE A 335 11.97 23.82 22.95
C ILE A 335 12.95 24.47 23.94
N ASP A 336 13.71 25.50 23.54
CA ASP A 336 14.85 26.02 24.31
C ASP A 336 14.51 27.07 25.38
N GLY A 337 13.27 27.06 25.89
CA GLY A 337 12.92 27.81 27.10
C GLY A 337 13.37 27.05 28.36
N PHE A 338 13.73 27.77 29.43
CA PHE A 338 14.19 27.20 30.72
C PHE A 338 13.18 26.21 31.38
N GLU A 339 11.98 26.02 30.80
CA GLU A 339 10.81 25.37 31.39
C GLU A 339 9.96 24.48 30.43
N ALA A 340 10.43 24.09 29.22
CA ALA A 340 9.61 23.32 28.26
C ALA A 340 10.34 22.12 27.58
N PRO A 341 10.51 20.95 28.24
CA PRO A 341 11.12 19.77 27.63
C PRO A 341 10.17 19.07 26.64
N TYR A 342 10.00 19.62 25.44
CA TYR A 342 9.43 18.86 24.32
C TYR A 342 10.46 17.88 23.77
N LYS A 343 10.04 16.67 23.39
CA LYS A 343 10.99 15.65 22.91
C LYS A 343 11.39 15.84 21.44
N GLU A 344 10.51 16.41 20.63
CA GLU A 344 10.71 16.60 19.19
C GLU A 344 10.25 18.01 18.74
N GLN A 345 11.06 18.70 17.95
CA GLN A 345 10.64 19.92 17.24
C GLN A 345 10.16 19.52 15.86
N ILE A 346 8.91 19.87 15.55
CA ILE A 346 8.44 19.91 14.16
C ILE A 346 8.65 21.35 13.69
N ASP A 347 9.53 21.54 12.71
CA ASP A 347 9.81 22.84 12.09
C ASP A 347 9.10 23.01 10.74
N THR A 348 8.59 21.90 10.19
CA THR A 348 7.92 21.79 8.90
C THR A 348 6.79 20.78 9.01
N LEU A 349 5.54 21.22 8.88
CA LEU A 349 4.37 20.35 8.86
C LEU A 349 4.03 19.98 7.41
N TYR A 350 3.88 18.69 7.12
CA TYR A 350 3.62 18.24 5.74
C TYR A 350 2.17 17.84 5.51
N MET A 351 1.44 17.42 6.54
CA MET A 351 0.05 17.02 6.44
C MET A 351 -0.77 17.49 7.64
N LEU A 352 -1.89 18.15 7.34
CA LEU A 352 -2.88 18.62 8.30
C LEU A 352 -4.27 18.38 7.72
N ILE A 353 -5.15 17.72 8.48
CA ILE A 353 -6.46 17.26 8.01
C ILE A 353 -7.55 17.78 8.94
N TYR A 354 -8.52 18.52 8.38
CA TYR A 354 -9.69 18.96 9.13
C TYR A 354 -10.77 17.88 9.16
N ASN A 355 -11.17 17.37 10.34
CA ASN A 355 -12.18 16.32 10.43
C ASN A 355 -13.63 16.81 10.29
N GLY A 356 -13.90 18.09 10.58
CA GLY A 356 -15.22 18.70 10.47
C GLY A 356 -15.72 19.31 11.78
N SER A 357 -16.56 20.34 11.68
CA SER A 357 -17.08 21.07 12.84
C SER A 357 -17.99 20.18 13.69
N GLY A 358 -17.81 20.17 15.02
CA GLY A 358 -18.68 19.42 15.93
C GLY A 358 -18.43 17.92 15.96
N THR A 359 -17.38 17.44 15.27
CA THR A 359 -16.88 16.07 15.40
C THR A 359 -15.87 16.04 16.53
N ASP A 360 -16.07 15.16 17.51
CA ASP A 360 -15.06 14.93 18.54
C ASP A 360 -13.85 14.24 17.89
N THR A 361 -12.70 14.94 17.89
CA THR A 361 -11.47 14.43 17.30
C THR A 361 -10.98 13.15 17.98
N TRP A 362 -11.33 12.88 19.24
CA TRP A 362 -10.94 11.64 19.94
C TRP A 362 -11.83 10.44 19.64
N GLU A 363 -12.95 10.64 18.97
CA GLU A 363 -13.83 9.55 18.51
C GLU A 363 -13.76 9.41 16.97
N TYR A 364 -12.95 10.25 16.31
CA TYR A 364 -12.90 10.31 14.86
C TYR A 364 -11.81 9.41 14.26
N THR A 365 -12.23 8.31 13.67
CA THR A 365 -11.42 7.52 12.74
C THR A 365 -11.44 8.17 11.35
N LEU A 366 -10.26 8.45 10.79
CA LEU A 366 -10.14 8.96 9.43
C LEU A 366 -10.28 7.80 8.43
N PRO A 367 -11.24 7.82 7.49
CA PRO A 367 -11.35 6.78 6.48
C PRO A 367 -10.11 6.70 5.59
N SER A 368 -9.65 5.48 5.27
CA SER A 368 -8.50 5.20 4.40
C SER A 368 -8.55 5.97 3.07
N GLU A 369 -9.68 5.93 2.34
CA GLU A 369 -9.83 6.63 1.07
C GLU A 369 -9.64 8.15 1.20
N ARG A 370 -10.04 8.71 2.35
CA ARG A 370 -9.85 10.13 2.66
C ARG A 370 -8.38 10.41 2.91
N LEU A 371 -7.68 9.58 3.67
CA LEU A 371 -6.23 9.71 3.87
C LEU A 371 -5.48 9.61 2.53
N GLN A 372 -5.78 8.62 1.69
CA GLN A 372 -5.16 8.49 0.36
C GLN A 372 -5.40 9.72 -0.50
N THR A 373 -6.59 10.32 -0.40
CA THR A 373 -6.92 11.57 -1.11
C THR A 373 -6.06 12.74 -0.62
N GLU A 374 -5.89 12.90 0.69
CA GLU A 374 -4.99 13.93 1.25
C GLU A 374 -3.52 13.68 0.88
N MET A 375 -3.06 12.42 0.92
CA MET A 375 -1.72 12.05 0.47
C MET A 375 -1.48 12.43 -1.00
N ARG A 376 -2.47 12.26 -1.90
CA ARG A 376 -2.33 12.67 -3.31
C ARG A 376 -2.26 14.17 -3.50
N LYS A 377 -3.01 14.95 -2.70
CA LYS A 377 -2.95 16.43 -2.76
C LYS A 377 -1.55 16.96 -2.45
N SER A 378 -0.78 16.25 -1.62
CA SER A 378 0.59 16.63 -1.28
C SER A 378 1.48 16.86 -2.51
N ALA A 379 1.28 16.12 -3.61
CA ALA A 379 2.03 16.26 -4.84
C ALA A 379 1.91 17.67 -5.45
N ASN A 380 0.76 18.34 -5.27
CA ASN A 380 0.52 19.69 -5.77
C ASN A 380 0.81 20.78 -4.74
N ILE A 381 0.56 20.50 -3.45
CA ILE A 381 0.75 21.47 -2.37
C ILE A 381 2.23 21.64 -2.03
N ILE A 382 2.93 20.51 -1.87
CA ILE A 382 4.33 20.44 -1.41
C ILE A 382 5.26 20.32 -2.61
N GLY A 383 4.85 19.58 -3.64
CA GLY A 383 5.67 19.33 -4.83
C GLY A 383 6.78 18.30 -4.57
N GLY A 384 7.89 18.45 -5.30
CA GLY A 384 9.07 17.59 -5.15
C GLY A 384 8.99 16.27 -5.92
N ASN A 385 9.93 15.36 -5.60
CA ASN A 385 9.97 14.04 -6.20
C ASN A 385 8.77 13.20 -5.75
N LEU A 386 8.21 12.40 -6.66
CA LEU A 386 7.07 11.55 -6.35
C LEU A 386 7.49 10.11 -6.05
N ILE A 387 6.88 9.52 -5.03
CA ILE A 387 6.94 8.09 -4.73
C ILE A 387 5.80 7.41 -5.49
N CYS A 388 6.14 6.30 -6.18
CA CYS A 388 5.25 5.57 -7.08
C CYS A 388 4.55 6.47 -8.13
N GLY A 389 5.10 7.64 -8.44
CA GLY A 389 4.50 8.63 -9.34
C GLY A 389 3.25 9.34 -8.79
N LYS A 390 2.89 9.15 -7.52
CA LYS A 390 1.60 9.60 -6.95
C LYS A 390 1.71 10.55 -5.75
N TYR A 391 2.69 10.31 -4.88
CA TYR A 391 2.76 10.96 -3.56
C TYR A 391 4.03 11.78 -3.43
N SER A 392 3.96 13.01 -2.88
CA SER A 392 5.18 13.78 -2.60
C SER A 392 6.08 12.99 -1.65
N LYS A 393 7.37 12.87 -1.98
CA LYS A 393 8.35 12.17 -1.13
C LYS A 393 8.42 12.76 0.28
N ASP A 394 8.13 14.05 0.43
CA ASP A 394 8.36 14.76 1.69
C ASP A 394 7.31 14.47 2.77
N ILE A 395 6.17 13.86 2.41
CA ILE A 395 5.19 13.38 3.40
C ILE A 395 5.63 12.09 4.10
N PHE A 396 6.71 11.44 3.64
CA PHE A 396 7.20 10.20 4.21
C PHE A 396 8.42 10.47 5.10
N GLN A 397 8.39 9.91 6.31
CA GLN A 397 9.55 9.86 7.20
C GLN A 397 10.60 8.91 6.64
N SER A 398 10.14 7.78 6.07
CA SER A 398 10.98 6.81 5.40
C SER A 398 10.21 6.14 4.27
N VAL A 399 10.91 5.79 3.20
CA VAL A 399 10.44 4.92 2.13
C VAL A 399 11.55 3.90 1.90
N ASP A 400 11.19 2.62 1.82
CA ASP A 400 12.16 1.58 1.57
C ASP A 400 12.83 1.77 0.20
N THR A 401 14.10 1.39 0.10
CA THR A 401 14.87 1.54 -1.14
C THR A 401 14.54 0.47 -2.19
N LYS A 402 13.86 -0.60 -1.77
CA LYS A 402 13.47 -1.74 -2.60
C LYS A 402 12.07 -2.18 -2.20
N TYR A 403 11.37 -2.76 -3.16
CA TYR A 403 10.14 -3.47 -2.87
C TYR A 403 10.44 -4.68 -1.99
N THR A 404 9.56 -4.91 -1.02
CA THR A 404 9.44 -6.22 -0.39
C THR A 404 8.93 -7.20 -1.42
N ASP A 405 9.52 -8.39 -1.46
CA ASP A 405 9.15 -9.48 -2.36
C ASP A 405 9.21 -10.77 -1.57
N ILE A 406 8.04 -11.35 -1.26
CA ILE A 406 7.92 -12.43 -0.29
C ILE A 406 6.92 -13.50 -0.71
N VAL A 407 7.26 -14.72 -0.32
CA VAL A 407 6.38 -15.88 -0.40
C VAL A 407 5.95 -16.25 1.00
N ILE A 408 4.64 -16.27 1.24
CA ILE A 408 4.05 -16.61 2.55
C ILE A 408 3.31 -17.93 2.41
N ASP A 409 3.58 -18.87 3.34
CA ASP A 409 2.95 -20.18 3.40
C ASP A 409 1.66 -20.15 4.23
N SER A 410 0.73 -21.01 3.90
CA SER A 410 -0.52 -21.24 4.65
C SER A 410 -0.31 -21.64 6.11
N GLU A 411 0.86 -22.21 6.43
CA GLU A 411 1.24 -22.56 7.80
C GLU A 411 1.85 -21.39 8.59
N ASP A 412 2.21 -20.29 7.91
CA ASP A 412 2.70 -19.08 8.57
C ASP A 412 1.60 -18.47 9.45
N LYS A 413 2.04 -17.89 10.57
CA LYS A 413 1.16 -17.31 11.58
C LYS A 413 1.70 -15.99 12.08
N TYR A 414 0.78 -15.12 12.44
CA TYR A 414 1.05 -13.85 13.09
C TYR A 414 0.57 -13.86 14.53
N SER A 415 1.18 -13.00 15.32
CA SER A 415 0.76 -12.68 16.67
C SER A 415 0.62 -11.18 16.82
N LEU A 416 -0.37 -10.76 17.60
CA LEU A 416 -0.51 -9.37 18.04
C LEU A 416 -0.54 -9.30 19.55
N SER A 417 0.02 -8.23 20.09
CA SER A 417 0.02 -7.90 21.50
C SER A 417 -0.85 -6.67 21.73
N SER A 418 -1.65 -6.73 22.79
CA SER A 418 -2.38 -5.58 23.28
C SER A 418 -2.41 -5.57 24.80
N LEU A 419 -2.19 -4.38 25.35
CA LEU A 419 -2.24 -4.08 26.75
C LEU A 419 -3.36 -3.08 26.99
N GLN A 420 -4.27 -3.46 27.89
CA GLN A 420 -5.38 -2.65 28.35
C GLN A 420 -5.27 -2.47 29.86
N ILE A 421 -5.73 -1.32 30.36
CA ILE A 421 -5.84 -1.09 31.81
C ILE A 421 -7.29 -1.32 32.22
N ASP A 422 -7.49 -2.32 33.06
CA ASP A 422 -8.77 -2.69 33.65
C ASP A 422 -8.91 -2.01 35.02
N LEU A 423 -9.75 -0.99 35.11
CA LEU A 423 -10.07 -0.29 36.37
C LEU A 423 -11.07 -1.04 37.26
N ASN A 424 -11.31 -2.34 37.03
CA ASN A 424 -12.18 -3.11 37.89
C ASN A 424 -11.60 -3.22 39.30
N PHE A 425 -12.25 -2.52 40.23
CA PHE A 425 -11.94 -2.50 41.66
C PHE A 425 -11.79 -3.92 42.25
N TRP A 426 -12.63 -4.86 41.84
CA TRP A 426 -12.56 -6.23 42.36
C TRP A 426 -11.32 -6.96 41.89
N ARG A 427 -10.85 -6.71 40.67
CA ARG A 427 -9.62 -7.30 40.15
C ARG A 427 -8.41 -6.78 40.92
N LEU A 428 -8.32 -5.46 41.11
CA LEU A 428 -7.30 -4.86 41.96
C LEU A 428 -7.29 -5.48 43.37
N PHE A 429 -8.46 -5.60 43.99
CA PHE A 429 -8.59 -6.12 45.35
C PHE A 429 -8.17 -7.60 45.48
N PHE A 430 -8.47 -8.45 44.50
CA PHE A 430 -8.22 -9.89 44.59
C PHE A 430 -6.91 -10.36 43.94
N THR A 431 -6.39 -9.66 42.93
CA THR A 431 -5.18 -10.07 42.19
C THR A 431 -4.02 -9.08 42.29
N GLY A 432 -4.26 -7.89 42.85
CA GLY A 432 -3.26 -6.83 42.93
C GLY A 432 -2.84 -6.24 41.58
N THR A 433 -3.55 -6.55 40.48
CA THR A 433 -3.15 -6.20 39.11
C THR A 433 -4.26 -5.44 38.38
N LEU A 434 -3.94 -4.28 37.79
CA LEU A 434 -4.84 -3.44 36.96
C LEU A 434 -4.61 -3.61 35.46
N ILE A 435 -3.63 -4.42 35.06
CA ILE A 435 -3.22 -4.57 33.67
C ILE A 435 -3.78 -5.89 33.14
N GLN A 436 -4.36 -5.81 31.94
CA GLN A 436 -4.70 -6.96 31.12
C GLN A 436 -3.85 -6.94 29.87
N THR A 437 -3.10 -8.02 29.66
CA THR A 437 -2.42 -8.26 28.40
C THR A 437 -3.22 -9.30 27.64
N ASN A 438 -3.70 -8.92 26.47
CA ASN A 438 -4.31 -9.80 25.49
C ASN A 438 -3.27 -10.09 24.41
N THR A 439 -3.01 -11.36 24.15
CA THR A 439 -2.23 -11.79 22.98
C THR A 439 -3.18 -12.49 22.00
N PHE A 440 -3.10 -12.09 20.74
CA PHE A 440 -3.81 -12.72 19.64
C PHE A 440 -2.82 -13.59 18.90
N ASP A 441 -2.66 -14.83 19.34
CA ASP A 441 -1.65 -15.74 18.81
C ASP A 441 -2.21 -16.69 17.74
N GLY A 442 -1.33 -17.08 16.82
CA GLY A 442 -1.64 -18.13 15.85
C GLY A 442 -2.61 -17.70 14.75
N ILE A 443 -2.66 -16.41 14.45
CA ILE A 443 -3.46 -15.83 13.37
C ILE A 443 -2.91 -16.37 12.05
N LYS A 444 -3.71 -17.16 11.32
CA LYS A 444 -3.25 -17.79 10.08
C LYS A 444 -2.98 -16.74 9.00
N ALA A 445 -1.86 -16.89 8.31
CA ALA A 445 -1.52 -16.03 7.18
C ALA A 445 -2.54 -16.13 6.04
N ILE A 446 -3.00 -17.35 5.74
CA ILE A 446 -3.99 -17.62 4.69
C ILE A 446 -5.22 -18.25 5.32
N TYR A 447 -6.33 -17.52 5.34
CA TYR A 447 -7.57 -17.96 5.98
C TYR A 447 -8.74 -18.03 4.98
N PRO A 448 -9.28 -19.22 4.66
CA PRO A 448 -10.52 -19.35 3.90
C PRO A 448 -11.71 -19.00 4.79
N VAL A 449 -12.38 -17.89 4.47
CA VAL A 449 -13.50 -17.34 5.23
C VAL A 449 -14.74 -18.22 5.04
N LYS A 450 -15.39 -18.56 6.15
CA LYS A 450 -16.64 -19.32 6.16
C LYS A 450 -17.80 -18.39 6.45
N LYS A 451 -18.98 -18.74 5.94
CA LYS A 451 -20.22 -18.02 6.27
C LYS A 451 -20.49 -17.93 7.78
N SER A 452 -20.13 -18.98 8.54
CA SER A 452 -20.25 -18.99 10.00
C SER A 452 -19.39 -17.92 10.68
N ASP A 453 -18.31 -17.48 10.03
CA ASP A 453 -17.41 -16.48 10.60
C ASP A 453 -18.05 -15.09 10.60
N LEU A 454 -19.17 -14.89 9.91
CA LEU A 454 -19.96 -13.67 9.89
C LEU A 454 -21.08 -13.63 10.94
N ASN A 455 -21.19 -14.65 11.80
CA ASN A 455 -22.20 -14.68 12.85
C ASN A 455 -21.80 -13.81 14.05
N GLY A 456 -22.74 -13.05 14.61
CA GLY A 456 -22.53 -12.26 15.82
C GLY A 456 -22.68 -10.76 15.58
N THR A 457 -22.15 -9.95 16.49
CA THR A 457 -22.07 -8.49 16.31
C THR A 457 -20.95 -8.11 15.36
N VAL A 458 -20.93 -6.84 14.90
CA VAL A 458 -19.86 -6.31 14.04
C VAL A 458 -18.50 -6.47 14.72
N GLU A 459 -18.41 -6.14 16.00
CA GLU A 459 -17.18 -6.24 16.79
C GLU A 459 -16.67 -7.68 16.88
N GLU A 460 -17.57 -8.63 17.19
CA GLU A 460 -17.23 -10.05 17.29
C GLU A 460 -16.74 -10.62 15.96
N VAL A 461 -17.32 -10.19 14.85
CA VAL A 461 -16.90 -10.62 13.51
C VAL A 461 -15.55 -10.00 13.14
N CYS A 462 -15.38 -8.69 13.34
CA CYS A 462 -14.14 -7.99 13.05
C CYS A 462 -12.96 -8.51 13.84
N GLU A 463 -13.13 -8.81 15.13
CA GLU A 463 -12.08 -9.40 15.97
C GLU A 463 -11.76 -10.82 15.53
N ARG A 464 -12.78 -11.66 15.30
CA ARG A 464 -12.60 -13.05 14.85
C ARG A 464 -11.89 -13.16 13.52
N LEU A 465 -12.23 -12.29 12.59
CA LEU A 465 -11.65 -12.25 11.25
C LEU A 465 -10.41 -11.37 11.18
N PHE A 466 -10.06 -10.62 12.21
CA PHE A 466 -8.98 -9.64 12.18
C PHE A 466 -9.12 -8.68 10.98
N ILE A 467 -10.24 -7.97 10.90
CA ILE A 467 -10.52 -6.93 9.90
C ILE A 467 -10.95 -5.63 10.59
N SER A 468 -10.80 -4.50 9.90
CA SER A 468 -11.24 -3.20 10.42
C SER A 468 -12.75 -3.16 10.61
N LYS A 469 -13.21 -2.49 11.68
CA LYS A 469 -14.64 -2.16 11.84
C LYS A 469 -15.14 -1.24 10.71
N GLY A 470 -14.27 -0.36 10.21
CA GLY A 470 -14.59 0.53 9.08
C GLY A 470 -14.83 -0.20 7.76
N ASP A 471 -14.20 -1.37 7.58
CA ASP A 471 -14.26 -2.14 6.34
C ASP A 471 -15.34 -3.24 6.39
N TYR A 472 -15.99 -3.45 7.54
CA TYR A 472 -16.93 -4.55 7.77
C TYR A 472 -18.04 -4.62 6.72
N ASN A 473 -18.70 -3.49 6.44
CA ASN A 473 -19.82 -3.45 5.50
C ASN A 473 -19.37 -3.85 4.09
N GLN A 474 -18.27 -3.27 3.61
CA GLN A 474 -17.70 -3.58 2.29
C GLN A 474 -17.28 -5.05 2.20
N PHE A 475 -16.64 -5.58 3.24
CA PHE A 475 -16.22 -6.98 3.30
C PHE A 475 -17.43 -7.94 3.24
N VAL A 476 -18.49 -7.66 4.00
CA VAL A 476 -19.72 -8.50 3.99
C VAL A 476 -20.45 -8.41 2.65
N GLU A 477 -20.52 -7.23 2.05
CA GLU A 477 -21.05 -7.06 0.69
C GLU A 477 -20.26 -7.87 -0.33
N TYR A 478 -18.92 -7.76 -0.31
CA TYR A 478 -18.04 -8.54 -1.16
C TYR A 478 -18.20 -10.04 -0.95
N PHE A 479 -18.25 -10.50 0.31
CA PHE A 479 -18.44 -11.90 0.64
C PHE A 479 -19.76 -12.43 0.09
N ASN A 480 -20.86 -11.72 0.30
CA ASN A 480 -22.18 -12.14 -0.16
C ASN A 480 -22.29 -12.14 -1.69
N ALA A 481 -21.65 -11.18 -2.36
CA ALA A 481 -21.64 -11.10 -3.83
C ALA A 481 -20.84 -12.25 -4.48
N ASN A 482 -19.79 -12.75 -3.82
CA ASN A 482 -18.83 -13.66 -4.46
C ASN A 482 -18.86 -15.11 -3.94
N SER A 483 -19.35 -15.37 -2.72
CA SER A 483 -19.22 -16.68 -2.05
C SER A 483 -20.04 -17.84 -2.67
N GLY A 484 -20.90 -17.56 -3.66
CA GLY A 484 -21.70 -18.60 -4.32
C GLY A 484 -20.87 -19.59 -5.15
N GLU A 485 -19.89 -19.08 -5.90
CA GLU A 485 -19.01 -19.89 -6.77
C GLU A 485 -17.53 -19.80 -6.38
N ASN A 486 -17.20 -18.98 -5.38
CA ASN A 486 -15.85 -18.71 -4.94
C ASN A 486 -15.68 -18.97 -3.44
N THR A 487 -14.45 -19.22 -3.03
CA THR A 487 -14.03 -19.14 -1.62
C THR A 487 -13.33 -17.81 -1.41
N ILE A 488 -13.75 -17.07 -0.38
CA ILE A 488 -13.13 -15.79 -0.02
C ILE A 488 -11.96 -16.07 0.91
N TYR A 489 -10.81 -15.48 0.61
CA TYR A 489 -9.60 -15.61 1.41
C TYR A 489 -9.25 -14.29 2.07
N LEU A 490 -8.77 -14.40 3.29
CA LEU A 490 -8.08 -13.35 4.03
C LEU A 490 -6.58 -13.68 4.02
N PHE A 491 -5.77 -12.80 3.46
CA PHE A 491 -4.32 -12.91 3.39
C PHE A 491 -3.68 -11.89 4.32
N ARG A 492 -2.91 -12.35 5.31
CA ARG A 492 -2.11 -11.54 6.24
C ARG A 492 -0.67 -11.57 5.78
N TYR A 493 -0.04 -10.41 5.68
CA TYR A 493 1.30 -10.32 5.13
C TYR A 493 2.27 -9.47 5.96
N GLN A 494 1.78 -8.59 6.84
CA GLN A 494 2.67 -7.74 7.65
C GLN A 494 2.04 -7.33 8.99
N VAL A 495 2.87 -7.21 10.02
CA VAL A 495 2.55 -6.49 11.26
C VAL A 495 3.42 -5.23 11.32
N SER A 496 2.82 -4.10 11.67
CA SER A 496 3.52 -2.82 11.84
C SER A 496 3.08 -2.07 13.08
N ASP A 497 3.89 -1.09 13.49
CA ASP A 497 3.50 -0.15 14.53
C ASP A 497 2.66 0.99 13.94
N TYR A 498 1.62 1.37 14.67
CA TYR A 498 0.81 2.56 14.45
C TYR A 498 0.89 3.42 15.70
N VAL A 499 1.30 4.69 15.56
CA VAL A 499 1.40 5.60 16.70
C VAL A 499 0.31 6.64 16.59
N SER A 500 -0.45 6.86 17.66
CA SER A 500 -1.48 7.90 17.75
C SER A 500 -1.45 8.57 19.11
N GLN A 501 -1.44 9.90 19.14
CA GLN A 501 -1.28 10.71 20.36
C GLN A 501 -2.24 11.88 20.39
N LYS A 502 -2.73 12.24 21.59
CA LYS A 502 -3.50 13.48 21.78
C LYS A 502 -2.62 14.67 21.39
N ALA A 503 -3.18 15.63 20.66
CA ALA A 503 -2.51 16.87 20.31
C ALA A 503 -3.35 18.05 20.81
N THR A 504 -2.67 19.02 21.39
CA THR A 504 -3.26 20.15 22.08
C THR A 504 -2.90 21.42 21.33
N THR A 505 -3.91 22.18 20.96
CA THR A 505 -3.75 23.53 20.41
C THR A 505 -3.63 24.52 21.56
N LEU A 506 -2.62 25.38 21.50
CA LEU A 506 -2.51 26.58 22.34
C LEU A 506 -2.66 27.81 21.46
N GLU A 507 -3.37 28.82 21.95
CA GLU A 507 -3.63 30.08 21.25
C GLU A 507 -2.81 31.20 21.90
N TYR A 508 -2.08 31.97 21.11
CA TYR A 508 -1.30 33.11 21.55
C TYR A 508 -2.20 34.33 21.72
N LYS A 509 -2.40 34.79 22.96
CA LYS A 509 -3.19 35.99 23.25
C LYS A 509 -2.38 37.05 23.99
N PRO A 510 -2.32 38.29 23.48
CA PRO A 510 -1.84 39.42 24.27
C PRO A 510 -2.92 39.80 25.31
N ILE A 511 -2.68 39.52 26.59
CA ILE A 511 -3.57 39.92 27.69
C ILE A 511 -2.91 41.06 28.46
N LEU A 512 -3.52 42.25 28.43
CA LEU A 512 -3.07 43.44 29.16
C LEU A 512 -1.58 43.81 28.90
N GLY A 513 -1.11 43.64 27.66
CA GLY A 513 0.27 43.94 27.27
C GLY A 513 1.29 42.86 27.69
N ILE A 514 0.84 41.75 28.26
CA ILE A 514 1.65 40.57 28.56
C ILE A 514 1.22 39.45 27.61
N ASN A 515 2.18 38.97 26.81
CA ASN A 515 1.97 37.88 25.88
C ASN A 515 1.85 36.56 26.65
N ARG A 516 0.75 35.82 26.47
CA ARG A 516 0.53 34.50 27.08
C ARG A 516 -0.13 33.54 26.11
N TRP A 517 0.22 32.27 26.21
CA TRP A 517 -0.53 31.19 25.59
C TRP A 517 -1.76 30.90 26.46
N ASP A 518 -2.93 30.94 25.86
CA ASP A 518 -4.24 30.73 26.49
C ASP A 518 -4.56 29.22 26.62
N TYR A 519 -5.67 28.91 27.30
CA TYR A 519 -6.00 27.55 27.73
C TYR A 519 -5.92 26.49 26.61
N PRO A 520 -5.33 25.32 26.92
CA PRO A 520 -5.20 24.22 25.97
C PRO A 520 -6.56 23.75 25.49
N LYS A 521 -6.74 23.73 24.17
CA LYS A 521 -7.83 23.01 23.51
C LYS A 521 -7.26 21.69 23.04
N ASN A 522 -7.61 20.62 23.73
CA ASN A 522 -7.47 19.31 23.11
C ASN A 522 -8.53 19.33 21.99
N ASP A 523 -8.11 19.41 20.74
CA ASP A 523 -9.02 19.43 19.58
C ASP A 523 -8.44 18.62 18.41
N SER A 524 -7.32 17.95 18.66
CA SER A 524 -6.49 17.35 17.65
C SER A 524 -5.89 16.02 18.13
N TYR A 525 -5.52 15.16 17.18
CA TYR A 525 -4.58 14.08 17.43
C TYR A 525 -3.57 14.00 16.29
N ILE A 526 -2.40 13.47 16.60
CA ILE A 526 -1.35 13.21 15.63
C ILE A 526 -1.19 11.71 15.44
N PHE A 527 -0.81 11.29 14.25
CA PHE A 527 -0.47 9.90 14.00
C PHE A 527 0.72 9.71 13.07
N TYR A 528 1.31 8.53 13.17
CA TYR A 528 2.35 7.99 12.30
C TYR A 528 1.85 6.63 11.82
N GLU A 529 1.78 6.45 10.50
CA GLU A 529 1.17 5.28 9.87
C GLU A 529 2.16 4.65 8.89
N LYS A 530 2.28 3.32 8.94
CA LYS A 530 2.93 2.56 7.88
C LYS A 530 1.91 2.26 6.78
N VAL A 531 2.30 2.52 5.54
CA VAL A 531 1.51 2.22 4.33
C VAL A 531 2.30 1.28 3.41
N ASN A 532 1.61 0.46 2.64
CA ASN A 532 2.22 -0.40 1.62
C ASN A 532 1.78 0.09 0.23
N LEU A 533 2.72 0.68 -0.51
CA LEU A 533 2.44 1.26 -1.82
C LEU A 533 2.66 0.22 -2.93
N ASP A 534 1.85 0.29 -3.99
CA ASP A 534 1.88 -0.65 -5.12
C ASP A 534 1.91 -2.13 -4.65
N PHE A 535 1.11 -2.47 -3.62
CA PHE A 535 0.89 -3.85 -3.17
C PHE A 535 0.25 -4.66 -4.28
N ASP A 536 0.81 -5.84 -4.50
CA ASP A 536 0.42 -6.71 -5.60
C ASP A 536 0.66 -8.19 -5.28
N ILE A 537 -0.22 -9.05 -5.81
CA ILE A 537 -0.10 -10.51 -5.72
C ILE A 537 0.37 -11.01 -7.07
N ILE A 538 1.55 -11.65 -7.09
CA ILE A 538 2.22 -12.07 -8.33
C ILE A 538 1.75 -13.46 -8.77
N ASP A 539 1.80 -14.43 -7.85
CA ASP A 539 1.39 -15.81 -8.11
C ASP A 539 0.90 -16.51 -6.83
N ILE A 540 0.09 -17.54 -7.02
CA ILE A 540 -0.44 -18.38 -5.94
C ILE A 540 -0.08 -19.84 -6.21
N THR A 541 0.44 -20.51 -5.19
CA THR A 541 0.66 -21.95 -5.20
C THR A 541 -0.54 -22.67 -4.60
N PHE A 542 -1.04 -23.65 -5.35
CA PHE A 542 -2.06 -24.60 -4.90
C PHE A 542 -1.44 -25.99 -4.75
N THR A 543 -1.78 -26.69 -3.68
CA THR A 543 -1.22 -28.01 -3.36
C THR A 543 -2.33 -29.06 -3.29
N SER A 544 -2.16 -30.13 -4.05
CA SER A 544 -3.00 -31.34 -4.02
C SER A 544 -2.13 -32.57 -3.81
N GLY A 545 -2.18 -33.14 -2.60
CA GLY A 545 -1.30 -34.24 -2.20
C GLY A 545 0.16 -33.79 -2.18
N LEU A 546 0.98 -34.38 -3.06
CA LEU A 546 2.41 -34.05 -3.21
C LEU A 546 2.70 -33.10 -4.39
N ASN A 547 1.66 -32.64 -5.10
CA ASN A 547 1.82 -31.82 -6.30
C ASN A 547 1.51 -30.36 -6.00
N ASP A 548 2.46 -29.48 -6.26
CA ASP A 548 2.30 -28.03 -6.24
C ASP A 548 2.05 -27.51 -7.66
N THR A 549 1.07 -26.62 -7.81
CA THR A 549 0.80 -25.89 -9.05
C THR A 549 0.84 -24.39 -8.77
N VAL A 550 1.71 -23.67 -9.47
CA VAL A 550 1.79 -22.21 -9.41
C VAL A 550 0.91 -21.62 -10.51
N ILE A 551 -0.05 -20.78 -10.13
CA ILE A 551 -0.91 -20.05 -11.05
C ILE A 551 -0.60 -18.55 -10.91
N PRO A 552 -0.23 -17.86 -12.00
CA PRO A 552 0.00 -16.43 -11.94
C PRO A 552 -1.30 -15.68 -11.71
N VAL A 553 -1.19 -14.56 -11.01
CA VAL A 553 -2.31 -13.66 -10.74
C VAL A 553 -2.33 -12.52 -11.75
N VAL A 554 -3.54 -12.09 -12.07
CA VAL A 554 -3.85 -10.88 -12.84
C VAL A 554 -4.72 -10.02 -11.92
N ALA A 555 -4.11 -9.00 -11.32
CA ALA A 555 -4.77 -8.06 -10.40
C ALA A 555 -4.15 -6.68 -10.58
N ASP A 556 -4.96 -5.64 -10.46
CA ASP A 556 -4.47 -4.27 -10.42
C ASP A 556 -3.70 -4.06 -9.10
N PRO A 557 -2.47 -3.51 -9.10
CA PRO A 557 -1.80 -3.12 -7.87
C PRO A 557 -2.60 -2.08 -7.09
N ILE A 558 -2.60 -2.20 -5.76
CA ILE A 558 -3.31 -1.31 -4.85
C ILE A 558 -2.36 -0.65 -3.85
N ASP A 559 -2.74 0.50 -3.29
CA ASP A 559 -2.04 1.05 -2.13
C ASP A 559 -2.82 0.63 -0.88
N VAL A 560 -2.17 -0.08 0.05
CA VAL A 560 -2.76 -0.44 1.34
C VAL A 560 -2.45 0.67 2.33
N ILE A 561 -3.46 1.50 2.59
CA ILE A 561 -3.39 2.66 3.48
C ILE A 561 -4.35 2.40 4.64
N PRO A 562 -3.85 2.03 5.82
CA PRO A 562 -4.71 1.83 6.99
C PRO A 562 -5.49 3.10 7.36
N SER A 563 -6.70 2.94 7.88
CA SER A 563 -7.50 4.06 8.42
C SER A 563 -6.92 4.51 9.78
N PRO A 564 -6.46 5.77 9.94
CA PRO A 564 -5.97 6.24 11.24
C PRO A 564 -7.06 6.29 12.31
N THR A 565 -6.74 5.84 13.51
CA THR A 565 -7.64 5.84 14.67
C THR A 565 -7.15 6.80 15.76
N PRO A 566 -8.05 7.44 16.51
CA PRO A 566 -7.63 8.30 17.62
C PRO A 566 -6.85 7.50 18.68
N PRO A 567 -6.05 8.18 19.51
CA PRO A 567 -5.24 7.54 20.55
C PRO A 567 -6.13 6.73 21.50
N GLN A 568 -5.71 5.51 21.82
CA GLN A 568 -6.39 4.68 22.81
C GLN A 568 -6.20 5.29 24.20
N GLU A 569 -7.27 5.35 25.00
CA GLU A 569 -7.17 5.84 26.37
C GLU A 569 -6.49 4.80 27.27
N ILE A 570 -5.20 4.99 27.53
CA ILE A 570 -4.56 4.38 28.68
C ILE A 570 -4.94 5.20 29.89
N ILE A 571 -5.85 4.71 30.72
CA ILE A 571 -6.11 5.35 32.00
C ILE A 571 -4.86 5.18 32.86
N LYS A 572 -4.04 6.24 32.95
CA LYS A 572 -2.84 6.24 33.79
C LYS A 572 -3.24 5.73 35.19
N PRO A 573 -2.50 4.78 35.79
CA PRO A 573 -2.75 4.39 37.16
C PRO A 573 -2.84 5.66 38.00
N ILE A 574 -3.92 5.81 38.77
CA ILE A 574 -4.01 6.85 39.78
C ILE A 574 -2.77 6.67 40.65
N ASP A 575 -1.85 7.63 40.63
CA ASP A 575 -0.79 7.67 41.63
C ASP A 575 -1.48 7.95 42.97
N PRO A 576 -1.53 6.99 43.91
CA PRO A 576 -2.17 7.20 45.20
C PRO A 576 -1.43 8.26 46.04
N PHE A 577 -0.27 8.74 45.57
CA PHE A 577 0.54 9.79 46.18
C PHE A 577 0.60 11.08 45.34
N ALA A 578 -0.10 11.17 44.21
CA ALA A 578 -0.19 12.43 43.47
C ALA A 578 -0.89 13.47 44.37
N PRO A 579 -0.33 14.69 44.51
CA PRO A 579 -0.97 15.75 45.27
C PRO A 579 -2.34 16.02 44.64
N ILE A 580 -3.39 15.86 45.45
CA ILE A 580 -4.77 15.99 44.98
C ILE A 580 -5.07 17.48 44.83
N GLU A 581 -4.82 18.04 43.65
CA GLU A 581 -5.34 19.34 43.26
C GLU A 581 -6.76 19.13 42.70
N ASN A 582 -7.77 19.38 43.55
CA ASN A 582 -9.22 19.42 43.28
C ASN A 582 -9.99 18.07 43.40
N VAL A 583 -10.37 17.75 44.64
CA VAL A 583 -11.25 16.62 45.02
C VAL A 583 -12.71 16.78 44.52
N GLU A 584 -13.14 17.97 44.11
CA GLU A 584 -14.59 18.25 43.98
C GLU A 584 -15.24 17.85 42.64
N ASP A 585 -14.46 17.62 41.57
CA ASP A 585 -15.03 17.44 40.23
C ASP A 585 -14.93 16.03 39.62
N THR A 586 -14.26 15.07 40.25
CA THR A 586 -14.30 13.70 39.75
C THR A 586 -15.47 12.92 40.36
N LYS A 587 -16.28 12.26 39.50
CA LYS A 587 -17.32 11.30 39.94
C LYS A 587 -16.78 10.25 40.91
N PHE A 588 -15.48 9.94 40.82
CA PHE A 588 -14.77 9.02 41.70
C PHE A 588 -14.48 9.59 43.10
N GLY A 589 -14.16 10.88 43.25
CA GLY A 589 -14.01 11.53 44.57
C GLY A 589 -15.31 11.52 45.38
N LYS A 590 -16.44 11.72 44.69
CA LYS A 590 -17.79 11.57 45.26
C LYS A 590 -18.13 10.11 45.58
N PHE A 591 -17.66 9.15 44.78
CA PHE A 591 -17.84 7.71 45.06
C PHE A 591 -17.01 7.23 46.26
N MET A 592 -15.72 7.59 46.35
CA MET A 592 -14.84 7.20 47.45
C MET A 592 -15.27 7.78 48.79
N SER A 593 -15.77 9.02 48.81
CA SER A 593 -16.36 9.61 50.02
C SER A 593 -17.62 8.86 50.47
N VAL A 594 -18.47 8.42 49.54
CA VAL A 594 -19.63 7.56 49.86
C VAL A 594 -19.19 6.19 50.38
N VAL A 595 -18.20 5.55 49.77
CA VAL A 595 -17.67 4.25 50.21
C VAL A 595 -17.04 4.33 51.61
N LEU A 596 -16.26 5.38 51.89
CA LEU A 596 -15.67 5.62 53.20
C LEU A 596 -16.74 5.86 54.28
N VAL A 597 -17.82 6.58 53.95
CA VAL A 597 -18.96 6.77 54.85
C VAL A 597 -19.67 5.45 55.12
N LEU A 598 -19.89 4.60 54.10
CA LEU A 598 -20.51 3.28 54.28
C LEU A 598 -19.65 2.34 55.12
N LEU A 599 -18.32 2.37 54.94
CA LEU A 599 -17.37 1.63 55.77
C LEU A 599 -17.38 2.10 57.22
N ALA A 600 -17.39 3.41 57.44
CA ALA A 600 -17.50 3.98 58.79
C ALA A 600 -18.83 3.59 59.46
N VAL A 601 -19.95 3.64 58.74
CA VAL A 601 -21.26 3.22 59.24
C VAL A 601 -21.26 1.73 59.58
N PHE A 602 -20.65 0.87 58.75
CA PHE A 602 -20.54 -0.56 59.02
C PHE A 602 -19.72 -0.85 60.28
N VAL A 603 -18.60 -0.15 60.47
CA VAL A 603 -17.76 -0.26 61.68
C VAL A 603 -18.55 0.19 62.91
N VAL A 604 -19.29 1.30 62.82
CA VAL A 604 -20.15 1.79 63.93
C VAL A 604 -21.25 0.77 64.26
N ILE A 605 -21.91 0.16 63.28
CA ILE A 605 -22.93 -0.87 63.49
C ILE A 605 -22.33 -2.11 64.16
N LYS A 606 -21.12 -2.54 63.75
CA LYS A 606 -20.40 -3.66 64.37
C LYS A 606 -20.03 -3.38 65.83
N ILE A 607 -19.56 -2.16 66.13
CA ILE A 607 -19.23 -1.74 67.49
C ILE A 607 -20.51 -1.69 68.34
N ALA A 608 -21.59 -1.07 67.84
CA ALA A 608 -22.88 -1.01 68.54
C ALA A 608 -23.47 -2.41 68.80
N SER A 609 -23.39 -3.31 67.81
CA SER A 609 -23.83 -4.71 67.94
C SER A 609 -22.99 -5.48 68.98
N GLY A 610 -21.70 -5.20 69.05
CA GLY A 610 -20.78 -5.75 70.06
C GLY A 610 -21.12 -5.29 71.47
N ILE A 611 -21.41 -3.99 71.65
CA ILE A 611 -21.82 -3.40 72.94
C ILE A 611 -23.17 -3.96 73.40
N ILE A 612 -24.15 -4.10 72.49
CA ILE A 612 -25.47 -4.68 72.81
C ILE A 612 -25.34 -6.15 73.24
N LYS A 613 -24.49 -6.95 72.57
CA LYS A 613 -24.20 -8.33 72.98
C LYS A 613 -23.53 -8.42 74.36
N ARG A 614 -22.66 -7.45 74.69
CA ARG A 614 -21.97 -7.40 75.99
C ARG A 614 -22.93 -7.06 77.13
N ASN A 615 -23.80 -6.06 76.94
CA ASN A 615 -24.81 -5.66 77.92
C ASN A 615 -25.91 -6.72 78.13
N ARG A 616 -26.23 -7.53 77.11
CA ARG A 616 -27.11 -8.70 77.26
C ARG A 616 -26.47 -9.79 78.13
N LYS A 617 -25.18 -10.07 77.91
CA LYS A 617 -24.41 -11.04 78.72
C LYS A 617 -24.29 -10.60 80.19
N GLU A 618 -24.12 -9.31 80.45
CA GLU A 618 -24.08 -8.80 81.83
C GLU A 618 -25.45 -8.89 82.52
N LYS A 619 -26.56 -8.61 81.81
CA LYS A 619 -27.93 -8.81 82.35
C LYS A 619 -28.32 -10.27 82.56
N ASP A 620 -27.83 -11.18 81.73
CA ASP A 620 -28.07 -12.62 81.91
C ASP A 620 -27.23 -13.17 83.08
N ASN A 621 -26.02 -12.67 83.30
CA ASN A 621 -25.20 -13.00 84.48
C ASN A 621 -25.76 -12.43 85.80
N GLU A 622 -26.50 -11.32 85.76
CA GLU A 622 -27.13 -10.71 86.94
C GLU A 622 -28.41 -11.46 87.38
N LYS A 623 -29.02 -12.25 86.48
CA LYS A 623 -30.18 -13.11 86.80
C LYS A 623 -29.83 -14.45 87.42
N ASP A 624 -28.58 -14.90 87.32
CA ASP A 624 -28.08 -16.12 87.97
C ASP A 624 -27.67 -15.88 89.44
N PHE A 625 -27.85 -14.66 89.97
CA PHE A 625 -27.56 -14.29 91.37
C PHE A 625 -28.79 -13.77 92.16
N THR A 626 -30.01 -14.03 91.69
CA THR A 626 -31.27 -13.76 92.44
C THR A 626 -32.11 -15.00 92.64
#